data_AF-X6MSH8-F1
#
_entry.id   AF-X6MSH8-F1
#
_cell.length_a   1.000
_cell.length_b   1.000
_cell.length_c   1.000
_cell.angle_alpha   90.00
_cell.angle_beta   90.00
_cell.angle_gamma   90.00
#
_symmetry.space_group_name_H-M   'P 1'
#
loop_
_entity.id
_entity.type
_entity.pdbx_description
1 polymer ?
#
loop_
_entity_poly.entity_id
_entity_poly.type
_entity_poly.pdbx_seq_one_letter_code
_entity_poly.pdbx_strand_id
1 'polypeptide(L)'
;MPIPELIRADLSSCIWNEYFHPDAIMCDPPYGIRAGGRKSGTKKPLKSNSFPLLCFTAKPQHKCNLEGQNPRTQVYDAEECVGDLLQFAAKMLPIGGRLVYLLPTTDELSGKKKRIFVVCHDPYLCHSYVCIYNFIDRYKDEELPLHPALEVRGNSEQKCQGILRRRLITMVKVTPFTDDMKTQIPVRPAFANLKEKIFVKKPKNDIKQEKRKEELQRSCENDIKRRRKNDTDDPILE
;
A
#
# COMPACT_ATOMS: atom_id res chain seq x y z
N MET A 1 -18.85 -25.70 11.41
CA MET A 1 -18.74 -24.27 11.00
C MET A 1 -19.84 -23.99 9.99
N PRO A 2 -20.43 -22.79 9.98
CA PRO A 2 -21.35 -22.39 8.91
C PRO A 2 -20.66 -22.48 7.53
N ILE A 3 -21.44 -22.69 6.49
CA ILE A 3 -20.95 -22.79 5.11
C ILE A 3 -20.40 -21.42 4.69
N PRO A 4 -19.26 -21.35 3.97
CA PRO A 4 -18.77 -20.08 3.45
C PRO A 4 -19.77 -19.50 2.44
N GLU A 5 -20.25 -18.29 2.72
CA GLU A 5 -21.12 -17.55 1.81
C GLU A 5 -20.29 -16.71 0.82
N LEU A 6 -20.69 -16.70 -0.45
CA LEU A 6 -20.08 -15.85 -1.47
C LEU A 6 -21.05 -14.72 -1.83
N ILE A 7 -20.68 -13.50 -1.48
CA ILE A 7 -21.49 -12.30 -1.73
C ILE A 7 -20.70 -11.33 -2.59
N ARG A 8 -21.34 -10.82 -3.64
CA ARG A 8 -20.80 -9.73 -4.45
C ARG A 8 -21.26 -8.40 -3.84
N ALA A 9 -20.31 -7.65 -3.29
CA ALA A 9 -20.55 -6.36 -2.68
C ALA A 9 -19.50 -5.33 -3.13
N ASP A 10 -19.81 -4.05 -2.94
CA ASP A 10 -18.87 -2.95 -3.12
C ASP A 10 -18.68 -2.25 -1.77
N LEU A 11 -17.44 -2.08 -1.33
CA LEU A 11 -17.13 -1.44 -0.05
C LEU A 11 -17.65 0.01 -0.01
N SER A 12 -17.60 0.73 -1.13
CA SER A 12 -18.09 2.11 -1.20
C SER A 12 -19.62 2.21 -1.07
N SER A 13 -20.32 1.09 -1.26
CA SER A 13 -21.77 0.95 -1.17
C SER A 13 -22.10 -0.16 -0.19
N CYS A 14 -21.88 0.10 1.10
CA CYS A 14 -22.07 -0.89 2.14
C CYS A 14 -23.49 -1.47 2.09
N ILE A 15 -23.57 -2.79 1.90
CA ILE A 15 -24.83 -3.54 1.88
C ILE A 15 -25.19 -4.11 3.25
N TRP A 16 -24.27 -4.03 4.20
CA TRP A 16 -24.40 -4.64 5.52
C TRP A 16 -25.17 -3.72 6.45
N ASN A 17 -26.14 -4.29 7.16
CA ASN A 17 -26.86 -3.60 8.21
C ASN A 17 -26.07 -3.66 9.53
N GLU A 18 -26.55 -2.92 10.52
CA GLU A 18 -25.91 -2.81 11.85
C GLU A 18 -26.04 -4.07 12.71
N TYR A 19 -26.64 -5.16 12.20
CA TYR A 19 -26.74 -6.42 12.92
C TYR A 19 -25.62 -7.40 12.57
N PHE A 20 -24.96 -7.21 11.43
CA PHE A 20 -23.84 -8.04 11.02
C PHE A 20 -22.55 -7.57 11.70
N HIS A 21 -21.98 -8.39 12.59
CA HIS A 21 -20.74 -8.08 13.31
C HIS A 21 -19.74 -9.21 13.12
N PRO A 22 -18.83 -9.13 12.13
CA PRO A 22 -17.81 -10.15 11.97
C PRO A 22 -16.77 -10.06 13.09
N ASP A 23 -16.26 -11.20 13.58
CA ASP A 23 -15.17 -11.23 14.56
C ASP A 23 -13.85 -10.68 13.99
N ALA A 24 -13.65 -10.86 12.67
CA ALA A 24 -12.50 -10.38 11.96
C ALA A 24 -12.83 -10.03 10.50
N ILE A 25 -12.12 -9.02 9.98
CA ILE A 25 -12.13 -8.64 8.57
C ILE A 25 -10.72 -8.86 8.03
N MET A 26 -10.61 -9.66 6.96
CA MET A 26 -9.35 -9.87 6.24
C MET A 26 -9.50 -9.46 4.79
N CYS A 27 -8.60 -8.63 4.27
CA CYS A 27 -8.70 -8.17 2.88
C CYS A 27 -7.36 -7.84 2.21
N ASP A 28 -7.37 -7.88 0.88
CA ASP A 28 -6.31 -7.40 0.00
C ASP A 28 -6.87 -6.25 -0.86
N PRO A 29 -6.88 -5.01 -0.33
CA PRO A 29 -7.47 -3.86 -1.01
C PRO A 29 -6.93 -3.65 -2.44
N PRO A 30 -7.73 -3.09 -3.36
CA PRO A 30 -7.26 -2.75 -4.71
C PRO A 30 -6.29 -1.56 -4.70
N TYR A 31 -4.99 -1.82 -4.66
CA TYR A 31 -3.94 -0.79 -4.61
C TYR A 31 -3.51 -0.16 -5.95
N GLY A 32 -4.24 -0.41 -7.03
CA GLY A 32 -3.98 0.26 -8.32
C GLY A 32 -2.73 -0.20 -9.09
N ILE A 33 -1.96 -1.17 -8.58
CA ILE A 33 -0.67 -1.59 -9.18
C ILE A 33 -0.86 -2.32 -10.52
N ARG A 34 -1.75 -3.32 -10.56
CA ARG A 34 -2.02 -4.12 -11.78
C ARG A 34 -3.10 -3.47 -12.66
N ALA A 35 -4.19 -3.05 -12.04
CA ALA A 35 -5.31 -2.32 -12.65
C ALA A 35 -5.76 -1.23 -11.67
N GLY A 36 -6.21 -0.08 -12.18
CA GLY A 36 -6.71 1.01 -11.33
C GLY A 36 -7.95 0.55 -10.55
N GLY A 37 -8.00 0.87 -9.26
CA GLY A 37 -9.16 0.59 -8.41
C GLY A 37 -10.42 1.22 -8.99
N ARG A 38 -11.54 0.51 -8.92
CA ARG A 38 -12.84 1.02 -9.37
C ARG A 38 -13.89 0.82 -8.29
N LYS A 39 -14.79 1.78 -8.17
CA LYS A 39 -15.99 1.72 -7.32
C LYS A 39 -17.24 2.05 -8.12
N SER A 40 -18.39 1.60 -7.65
CA SER A 40 -19.69 1.88 -8.26
C SER A 40 -20.06 3.35 -8.05
N GLY A 41 -20.50 4.03 -9.09
CA GLY A 41 -21.00 5.40 -8.97
C GLY A 41 -21.14 6.17 -10.28
N THR A 42 -21.94 7.23 -10.25
CA THR A 42 -22.13 8.16 -11.38
C THR A 42 -21.30 9.44 -11.21
N LYS A 43 -20.62 9.92 -12.27
CA LYS A 43 -19.68 11.08 -12.29
C LYS A 43 -20.25 12.45 -11.85
N LYS A 44 -21.38 12.55 -11.15
CA LYS A 44 -21.87 13.84 -10.64
C LYS A 44 -21.19 14.14 -9.29
N PRO A 45 -20.40 15.23 -9.18
CA PRO A 45 -19.88 15.64 -7.89
C PRO A 45 -21.05 16.16 -7.04
N LEU A 46 -21.30 15.52 -5.90
CA LEU A 46 -22.08 16.15 -4.84
C LEU A 46 -21.26 17.33 -4.33
N LYS A 47 -21.79 18.55 -4.47
CA LYS A 47 -21.19 19.78 -3.96
C LYS A 47 -21.23 19.78 -2.43
N SER A 48 -20.27 19.11 -1.80
CA SER A 48 -19.98 19.28 -0.38
C SER A 48 -18.53 18.89 -0.13
N ASN A 49 -17.75 19.77 0.52
CA ASN A 49 -16.34 19.56 0.91
C ASN A 49 -16.14 18.47 1.99
N SER A 50 -17.06 17.53 2.10
CA SER A 50 -16.98 16.35 2.94
C SER A 50 -16.71 15.15 2.04
N PHE A 51 -15.57 14.47 2.25
CA PHE A 51 -15.34 13.13 1.70
C PHE A 51 -16.64 12.32 1.82
N PRO A 52 -17.20 11.74 0.74
CA PRO A 52 -18.37 10.89 0.83
C PRO A 52 -17.93 9.55 1.40
N LEU A 53 -17.58 9.57 2.69
CA LEU A 53 -17.48 8.42 3.56
C LEU A 53 -18.79 7.64 3.41
N LEU A 54 -18.69 6.31 3.26
CA LEU A 54 -19.78 5.33 3.23
C LEU A 54 -21.16 5.96 3.46
N CYS A 55 -21.93 6.10 2.38
CA CYS A 55 -23.27 6.66 2.43
C CYS A 55 -24.24 5.69 3.12
N PHE A 56 -24.14 5.56 4.45
CA PHE A 56 -25.03 4.74 5.27
C PHE A 56 -26.44 5.34 5.41
N THR A 57 -26.61 6.63 5.14
CA THR A 57 -27.86 7.38 5.42
C THR A 57 -28.64 7.80 4.19
N ALA A 58 -28.14 7.57 2.96
CA ALA A 58 -29.01 7.75 1.80
C ALA A 58 -30.07 6.65 1.81
N LYS A 59 -31.31 7.06 2.03
CA LYS A 59 -32.48 6.32 1.56
C LYS A 59 -32.14 5.79 0.17
N PRO A 60 -32.35 4.49 -0.11
CA PRO A 60 -32.12 3.95 -1.45
C PRO A 60 -32.94 4.81 -2.39
N GLN A 61 -32.27 5.62 -3.21
CA GLN A 61 -32.95 6.27 -4.30
C GLN A 61 -33.24 5.16 -5.28
N HIS A 62 -34.40 4.51 -5.09
CA HIS A 62 -35.03 3.60 -6.02
C HIS A 62 -35.23 4.31 -7.35
N LYS A 63 -34.17 4.38 -8.13
CA LYS A 63 -34.17 4.56 -9.59
C LYS A 63 -33.21 3.56 -10.20
N CYS A 64 -33.34 2.30 -9.80
CA CYS A 64 -32.87 1.16 -10.56
C CYS A 64 -34.06 0.49 -11.27
N ASN A 65 -34.91 1.28 -11.92
CA ASN A 65 -35.65 0.78 -13.07
C ASN A 65 -34.70 0.94 -14.24
N LEU A 66 -34.01 -0.14 -14.62
CA LEU A 66 -33.49 -0.46 -15.95
C LEU A 66 -32.75 -1.79 -15.82
N GLU A 67 -33.47 -2.89 -16.05
CA GLU A 67 -32.86 -4.18 -16.32
C GLU A 67 -31.79 -4.01 -17.41
N GLY A 68 -30.53 -4.39 -17.11
CA GLY A 68 -29.44 -4.39 -18.09
C GLY A 68 -28.50 -3.17 -18.11
N GLN A 69 -28.66 -2.15 -17.26
CA GLN A 69 -27.65 -1.09 -17.17
C GLN A 69 -26.51 -1.46 -16.21
N ASN A 70 -25.31 -1.69 -16.79
CA ASN A 70 -24.09 -1.87 -16.01
C ASN A 70 -23.85 -0.61 -15.16
N PRO A 71 -23.74 -0.71 -13.82
CA PRO A 71 -23.51 0.45 -12.97
C PRO A 71 -22.26 1.19 -13.44
N ARG A 72 -22.39 2.51 -13.61
CA ARG A 72 -21.24 3.35 -13.97
C ARG A 72 -20.17 3.17 -12.90
N THR A 73 -18.92 3.13 -13.33
CA THR A 73 -17.77 2.92 -12.45
C THR A 73 -16.90 4.17 -12.42
N GLN A 74 -16.39 4.50 -11.23
CA GLN A 74 -15.48 5.61 -10.99
C GLN A 74 -14.11 5.08 -10.57
N VAL A 75 -13.10 5.93 -10.60
CA VAL A 75 -11.79 5.63 -10.02
C VAL A 75 -11.97 5.50 -8.51
N TYR A 76 -11.34 4.49 -7.94
CA TYR A 76 -11.24 4.31 -6.50
C TYR A 76 -9.77 4.45 -6.12
N ASP A 77 -9.42 5.62 -5.60
CA ASP A 77 -8.04 5.88 -5.19
C ASP A 77 -7.67 5.01 -4.00
N ALA A 78 -6.41 4.56 -3.96
CA ALA A 78 -5.94 3.65 -2.91
C ALA A 78 -6.10 4.27 -1.50
N GLU A 79 -5.92 5.59 -1.39
CA GLU A 79 -6.15 6.36 -0.17
C GLU A 79 -7.59 6.27 0.29
N GLU A 80 -8.53 6.58 -0.61
CA GLU A 80 -9.96 6.52 -0.33
C GLU A 80 -10.39 5.08 0.02
N CYS A 81 -9.88 4.08 -0.69
CA CYS A 81 -10.20 2.68 -0.47
C CYS A 81 -9.75 2.18 0.91
N VAL A 82 -8.53 2.51 1.32
CA VAL A 82 -8.04 2.16 2.65
C VAL A 82 -8.76 2.98 3.73
N GLY A 83 -9.10 4.25 3.43
CA GLY A 83 -9.91 5.11 4.29
C GLY A 83 -11.28 4.51 4.64
N ASP A 84 -12.02 4.13 3.60
CA ASP A 84 -13.33 3.48 3.71
C ASP A 84 -13.24 2.12 4.43
N LEU A 85 -12.18 1.36 4.17
CA LEU A 85 -11.94 0.07 4.84
C LEU A 85 -11.78 0.25 6.35
N LEU A 86 -10.96 1.20 6.79
CA LEU A 86 -10.74 1.46 8.20
C LEU A 86 -12.01 1.96 8.87
N GLN A 87 -12.77 2.83 8.20
CA GLN A 87 -14.06 3.31 8.69
C GLN A 87 -15.08 2.17 8.81
N PHE A 88 -15.17 1.31 7.79
CA PHE A 88 -16.04 0.15 7.77
C PHE A 88 -15.68 -0.81 8.91
N ALA A 89 -14.40 -1.13 9.08
CA ALA A 89 -13.92 -1.99 10.15
C ALA A 89 -14.21 -1.40 11.54
N ALA A 90 -13.98 -0.10 11.71
CA ALA A 90 -14.30 0.59 12.95
C ALA A 90 -15.78 0.51 13.28
N LYS A 91 -16.68 0.64 12.30
CA LYS A 91 -18.13 0.52 12.52
C LYS A 91 -18.57 -0.92 12.80
N MET A 92 -18.13 -1.88 11.98
CA MET A 92 -18.70 -3.23 11.94
C MET A 92 -18.08 -4.23 12.92
N LEU A 93 -16.80 -4.07 13.27
CA LEU A 93 -16.15 -5.00 14.20
C LEU A 93 -16.71 -4.81 15.62
N PRO A 94 -16.84 -5.87 16.43
CA PRO A 94 -17.00 -5.74 17.88
C PRO A 94 -15.69 -5.25 18.52
N ILE A 95 -15.75 -4.76 19.76
CA ILE A 95 -14.53 -4.48 20.54
C ILE A 95 -13.73 -5.78 20.69
N GLY A 96 -12.41 -5.73 20.46
CA GLY A 96 -11.53 -6.89 20.38
C GLY A 96 -11.51 -7.57 19.00
N GLY A 97 -12.43 -7.20 18.09
CA GLY A 97 -12.44 -7.67 16.71
C GLY A 97 -11.21 -7.19 15.93
N ARG A 98 -10.81 -7.95 14.91
CA ARG A 98 -9.53 -7.75 14.20
C ARG A 98 -9.73 -7.33 12.75
N LEU A 99 -9.02 -6.29 12.32
CA LEU A 99 -8.83 -5.95 10.92
C LEU A 99 -7.43 -6.38 10.48
N VAL A 100 -7.34 -7.13 9.38
CA VAL A 100 -6.08 -7.56 8.78
C VAL A 100 -6.07 -7.20 7.29
N TYR A 101 -5.11 -6.40 6.86
CA TYR A 101 -5.00 -6.01 5.45
C TYR A 101 -3.56 -5.91 4.96
N LEU A 102 -3.37 -6.01 3.64
CA LEU A 102 -2.05 -6.15 3.00
C LEU A 102 -1.56 -4.86 2.36
N LEU A 103 -0.88 -3.96 3.07
CA LEU A 103 -0.45 -2.68 2.52
C LEU A 103 0.82 -2.80 1.63
N PRO A 104 0.78 -2.48 0.32
CA PRO A 104 1.96 -2.46 -0.52
C PRO A 104 2.85 -1.25 -0.23
N THR A 105 4.15 -1.45 -0.35
CA THR A 105 5.16 -0.42 -0.11
C THR A 105 6.41 -0.66 -0.97
N THR A 106 7.30 0.32 -1.05
CA THR A 106 8.60 0.23 -1.73
C THR A 106 9.75 0.19 -0.72
N ASP A 107 10.90 -0.33 -1.14
CA ASP A 107 12.13 -0.40 -0.31
C ASP A 107 12.79 0.99 -0.09
N GLU A 108 12.13 2.08 -0.49
CA GLU A 108 12.65 3.46 -0.40
C GLU A 108 12.73 3.98 1.05
N LEU A 109 12.12 3.28 2.00
CA LEU A 109 12.16 3.65 3.41
C LEU A 109 13.47 3.15 4.04
N SER A 110 14.35 4.10 4.40
CA SER A 110 15.61 3.84 5.08
C SER A 110 15.37 3.52 6.55
N GLY A 111 15.77 2.34 7.01
CA GLY A 111 15.86 2.09 8.45
C GLY A 111 16.55 0.77 8.75
N LYS A 112 16.74 0.51 10.04
CA LYS A 112 17.62 -0.54 10.54
C LYS A 112 16.87 -1.88 10.62
N LYS A 113 17.53 -2.97 10.23
CA LYS A 113 16.97 -4.32 10.40
C LYS A 113 17.07 -4.72 11.87
N LYS A 114 15.95 -5.13 12.48
CA LYS A 114 15.93 -5.84 13.77
C LYS A 114 15.36 -7.24 13.54
N ARG A 115 15.70 -8.18 14.43
CA ARG A 115 15.02 -9.49 14.51
C ARG A 115 14.24 -9.46 15.81
N ILE A 116 12.93 -9.67 15.73
CA ILE A 116 12.06 -9.77 16.90
C ILE A 116 11.37 -11.13 16.84
N PHE A 117 11.31 -11.79 17.98
CA PHE A 117 10.60 -13.05 18.15
C PHE A 117 9.20 -12.72 18.65
N VAL A 118 8.17 -12.98 17.85
CA VAL A 118 6.78 -12.90 18.31
C VAL A 118 6.37 -14.29 18.74
N VAL A 119 6.17 -14.46 20.04
CA VAL A 119 5.56 -15.67 20.60
C VAL A 119 4.05 -15.44 20.55
N CYS A 120 3.37 -16.11 19.62
CA CYS A 120 1.93 -16.14 19.63
C CYS A 120 1.48 -17.18 20.66
N HIS A 121 0.79 -16.72 21.70
CA HIS A 121 0.09 -17.60 22.63
C HIS A 121 -1.35 -17.74 22.16
N ASP A 122 -1.74 -18.95 21.80
CA ASP A 122 -3.14 -19.32 21.63
C ASP A 122 -3.70 -19.68 23.01
N PRO A 123 -4.78 -19.04 23.50
CA PRO A 123 -5.38 -19.39 24.78
C PRO A 123 -6.09 -20.75 24.77
N TYR A 124 -6.30 -21.37 23.61
CA TYR A 124 -6.99 -22.67 23.44
C TYR A 124 -6.10 -23.80 22.93
N LEU A 125 -4.93 -23.49 22.34
CA LEU A 125 -3.90 -24.48 22.02
C LEU A 125 -2.69 -24.30 22.93
N CYS A 126 -2.32 -25.35 23.66
CA CYS A 126 -1.08 -25.44 24.46
C CYS A 126 0.20 -25.49 23.60
N HIS A 127 0.17 -24.92 22.39
CA HIS A 127 1.30 -24.81 21.47
C HIS A 127 1.60 -23.33 21.25
N SER A 128 2.73 -22.88 21.80
CA SER A 128 3.32 -21.60 21.48
C SER A 128 3.97 -21.68 20.10
N TYR A 129 3.39 -21.00 19.11
CA TYR A 129 4.02 -20.85 17.80
C TYR A 129 4.98 -19.66 17.84
N VAL A 130 6.27 -19.94 17.65
CA VAL A 130 7.29 -18.91 17.42
C VAL A 130 7.25 -18.54 15.95
N CYS A 131 6.49 -17.50 15.61
CA CYS A 131 6.56 -16.94 14.27
C CYS A 131 7.79 -16.03 14.20
N ILE A 132 8.82 -16.48 13.48
CA ILE A 132 9.99 -15.66 13.18
C ILE A 132 9.59 -14.64 12.12
N TYR A 133 9.07 -13.51 12.55
CA TYR A 133 8.90 -12.35 11.68
C TYR A 133 10.25 -11.62 11.60
N ASN A 134 10.73 -11.38 10.39
CA ASN A 134 11.76 -10.38 10.18
C ASN A 134 11.11 -9.01 10.43
N PHE A 135 11.10 -8.56 11.69
CA PHE A 135 10.56 -7.26 12.05
C PHE A 135 11.53 -6.17 11.60
N ILE A 136 11.25 -5.61 10.43
CA ILE A 136 12.01 -4.53 9.88
C ILE A 136 11.55 -3.25 10.60
N ASP A 137 12.37 -2.74 11.51
CA ASP A 137 12.20 -1.46 12.24
C ASP A 137 12.46 -0.27 11.31
N ARG A 138 11.90 -0.33 10.09
CA ARG A 138 11.91 0.72 9.07
C ARG A 138 10.62 1.50 9.03
N TYR A 139 9.53 0.89 9.48
CA TYR A 139 8.20 1.45 9.35
C TYR A 139 7.72 1.98 10.67
N LYS A 140 7.32 3.24 10.62
CA LYS A 140 6.69 3.97 11.69
C LYS A 140 5.17 3.77 11.61
N ASP A 141 4.52 3.59 12.74
CA ASP A 141 3.05 3.41 12.76
C ASP A 141 2.35 4.70 12.33
N GLU A 142 3.02 5.85 12.43
CA GLU A 142 2.55 7.14 11.93
C GLU A 142 2.45 7.20 10.39
N GLU A 143 3.08 6.27 9.68
CA GLU A 143 2.96 6.15 8.22
C GLU A 143 1.74 5.36 7.77
N LEU A 144 1.05 4.71 8.72
CA LEU A 144 -0.16 3.94 8.42
C LEU A 144 -1.38 4.87 8.43
N PRO A 145 -2.40 4.56 7.62
CA PRO A 145 -3.74 5.06 7.86
C PRO A 145 -4.19 4.58 9.25
N LEU A 146 -4.73 5.48 10.05
CA LEU A 146 -5.16 5.21 11.43
C LEU A 146 -6.63 5.56 11.59
N HIS A 147 -7.32 4.89 12.50
CA HIS A 147 -8.68 5.26 12.89
C HIS A 147 -8.73 5.29 14.43
N PRO A 148 -9.36 6.29 15.08
CA PRO A 148 -9.37 6.41 16.55
C PRO A 148 -9.85 5.15 17.28
N ALA A 149 -10.80 4.42 16.68
CA ALA A 149 -11.31 3.16 17.23
C ALA A 149 -10.42 1.93 17.04
N LEU A 150 -9.35 2.02 16.23
CA LEU A 150 -8.50 0.89 15.85
C LEU A 150 -7.06 1.12 16.31
N GLU A 151 -6.49 0.14 17.01
CA GLU A 151 -5.10 0.15 17.45
C GLU A 151 -4.26 -0.81 16.60
N VAL A 152 -3.08 -0.38 16.14
CA VAL A 152 -2.14 -1.24 15.40
C VAL A 152 -1.50 -2.23 16.36
N ARG A 153 -1.66 -3.53 16.08
CA ARG A 153 -1.06 -4.64 16.87
C ARG A 153 0.03 -5.38 16.11
N GLY A 154 0.03 -5.31 14.78
CA GLY A 154 1.00 -6.01 13.97
C GLY A 154 1.28 -5.28 12.67
N ASN A 155 2.54 -5.27 12.27
CA ASN A 155 3.03 -4.66 11.05
C ASN A 155 4.21 -5.50 10.54
N SER A 156 3.90 -6.52 9.74
CA SER A 156 4.89 -7.51 9.28
C SER A 156 5.20 -7.33 7.81
N GLU A 157 6.46 -7.12 7.45
CA GLU A 157 6.90 -7.02 6.05
C GLU A 157 7.13 -8.42 5.43
N GLN A 158 6.63 -8.60 4.21
CA GLN A 158 7.01 -9.68 3.30
C GLN A 158 7.67 -9.07 2.05
N LYS A 159 8.84 -9.61 1.69
CA LYS A 159 9.54 -9.21 0.47
C LYS A 159 8.85 -9.78 -0.77
N CYS A 160 8.58 -8.92 -1.75
CA CYS A 160 8.14 -9.32 -3.09
C CYS A 160 9.29 -9.20 -4.09
N GLN A 161 9.01 -9.48 -5.37
CA GLN A 161 9.99 -9.30 -6.45
C GLN A 161 10.43 -7.83 -6.60
N GLY A 162 11.73 -7.61 -6.82
CA GLY A 162 12.29 -6.28 -7.06
C GLY A 162 12.25 -5.37 -5.82
N ILE A 163 11.81 -4.12 -6.02
CA ILE A 163 11.68 -3.10 -4.97
C ILE A 163 10.35 -3.17 -4.22
N LEU A 164 9.40 -3.97 -4.71
CA LEU A 164 8.08 -4.11 -4.12
C LEU A 164 8.16 -4.88 -2.81
N ARG A 165 7.46 -4.40 -1.80
CA ARG A 165 7.23 -5.06 -0.50
C ARG A 165 5.74 -5.02 -0.19
N ARG A 166 5.27 -5.94 0.65
CA ARG A 166 3.90 -5.94 1.18
C ARG A 166 3.95 -6.07 2.69
N ARG A 167 3.22 -5.22 3.40
CA ARG A 167 3.11 -5.21 4.86
C ARG A 167 1.77 -5.81 5.24
N LEU A 168 1.77 -6.85 6.06
CA LEU A 168 0.57 -7.36 6.71
C LEU A 168 0.32 -6.50 7.94
N ILE A 169 -0.72 -5.68 7.87
CA ILE A 169 -1.13 -4.79 8.97
C ILE A 169 -2.26 -5.47 9.72
N THR A 170 -2.13 -5.55 11.04
CA THR A 170 -3.14 -6.09 11.95
C THR A 170 -3.54 -5.00 12.93
N MET A 171 -4.82 -4.66 12.95
CA MET A 171 -5.42 -3.71 13.86
C MET A 171 -6.50 -4.39 14.70
N VAL A 172 -6.69 -3.91 15.93
CA VAL A 172 -7.73 -4.39 16.85
C VAL A 172 -8.64 -3.22 17.19
N LYS A 173 -9.95 -3.44 17.15
CA LYS A 173 -10.91 -2.44 17.62
C LYS A 173 -10.86 -2.35 19.14
N VAL A 174 -10.58 -1.17 19.67
CA VAL A 174 -10.39 -0.93 21.10
C VAL A 174 -11.43 0.01 21.69
N THR A 175 -12.04 0.88 20.89
CA THR A 175 -13.14 1.75 21.35
C THR A 175 -14.42 1.50 20.55
N PRO A 176 -15.59 1.82 21.13
CA PRO A 176 -16.83 1.93 20.37
C PRO A 176 -16.69 2.94 19.23
N PHE A 177 -17.44 2.70 18.17
CA PHE A 177 -17.53 3.61 17.02
C PHE A 177 -18.46 4.77 17.33
N THR A 178 -18.08 5.98 16.93
CA THR A 178 -18.95 7.16 16.91
C THR A 178 -18.82 7.89 15.58
N ASP A 179 -19.89 8.54 15.12
CA ASP A 179 -19.95 9.11 13.76
C ASP A 179 -18.96 10.26 13.51
N ASP A 180 -18.52 10.92 14.57
CA ASP A 180 -17.49 11.97 14.57
C ASP A 180 -16.07 11.40 14.37
N MET A 181 -15.85 10.11 14.65
CA MET A 181 -14.57 9.46 14.35
C MET A 181 -14.39 9.30 12.85
N LYS A 182 -13.24 9.75 12.35
CA LYS A 182 -12.84 9.62 10.95
C LYS A 182 -11.47 8.98 10.84
N THR A 183 -11.28 8.21 9.77
CA THR A 183 -9.96 7.71 9.38
C THR A 183 -9.01 8.88 9.09
N GLN A 184 -7.81 8.81 9.65
CA GLN A 184 -6.71 9.72 9.43
C GLN A 184 -5.76 9.07 8.42
N ILE A 185 -5.68 9.66 7.22
CA ILE A 185 -4.76 9.22 6.17
C ILE A 185 -3.52 10.13 6.20
N PRO A 186 -2.30 9.59 6.20
CA PRO A 186 -1.09 10.40 6.16
C PRO A 186 -1.01 11.22 4.86
N VAL A 187 -0.52 12.46 4.96
CA VAL A 187 -0.46 13.44 3.84
C VAL A 187 0.30 12.92 2.61
N ARG A 188 1.25 12.01 2.81
CA ARG A 188 1.99 11.34 1.74
C ARG A 188 2.06 9.84 2.04
N PRO A 189 1.01 9.08 1.70
CA PRO A 189 1.00 7.66 2.00
C PRO A 189 2.05 6.95 1.15
N ALA A 190 2.86 6.08 1.77
CA ALA A 190 3.89 5.32 1.07
C ALA A 190 3.30 4.45 -0.07
N PHE A 191 2.03 4.07 0.09
CA PHE A 191 1.25 3.25 -0.83
C PHE A 191 0.56 4.06 -1.96
N ALA A 192 0.62 5.39 -1.96
CA ALA A 192 0.14 6.19 -3.08
C ALA A 192 1.08 6.08 -4.29
N ASN A 193 0.51 6.13 -5.50
CA ASN A 193 1.21 6.13 -6.79
C ASN A 193 2.26 5.01 -6.95
N LEU A 194 2.04 3.87 -6.31
CA LEU A 194 2.94 2.71 -6.37
C LEU A 194 3.19 2.23 -7.80
N LYS A 195 2.18 2.31 -8.67
CA LYS A 195 2.34 1.97 -10.08
C LYS A 195 3.46 2.80 -10.71
N GLU A 196 3.47 4.11 -10.51
CA GLU A 196 4.53 4.97 -11.03
C GLU A 196 5.88 4.57 -10.44
N LYS A 197 5.98 4.44 -9.12
CA LYS A 197 7.23 4.06 -8.42
C LYS A 197 7.82 2.72 -8.87
N ILE A 198 6.98 1.71 -9.10
CA ILE A 198 7.41 0.36 -9.50
C ILE A 198 7.78 0.32 -10.98
N PHE A 199 7.03 1.03 -11.83
CA PHE A 199 7.21 1.02 -13.28
C PHE A 199 8.12 2.12 -13.81
N VAL A 200 8.65 3.02 -12.96
CA VAL A 200 9.80 3.88 -13.31
C VAL A 200 10.96 2.94 -13.67
N LYS A 201 11.10 2.66 -14.97
CA LYS A 201 12.30 2.05 -15.54
C LYS A 201 13.45 2.98 -15.16
N LYS A 202 14.39 2.52 -14.31
CA LYS A 202 15.75 3.06 -14.42
C LYS A 202 16.14 2.88 -15.89
N PRO A 203 16.42 3.94 -16.66
CA PRO A 203 16.80 3.78 -18.06
C PRO A 203 18.10 2.97 -18.09
N LYS A 204 18.00 1.71 -18.49
CA LYS A 204 19.18 0.85 -18.76
C LYS A 204 20.11 1.48 -19.80
N ASN A 205 19.58 2.39 -20.62
CA ASN A 205 20.32 3.12 -21.65
C ASN A 205 21.29 4.15 -21.07
N ASP A 206 20.94 4.84 -19.99
CA ASP A 206 21.76 5.94 -19.47
C ASP A 206 23.04 5.39 -18.83
N ILE A 207 22.93 4.31 -18.04
CA ILE A 207 24.10 3.62 -17.45
C ILE A 207 25.03 3.05 -18.54
N LYS A 208 24.47 2.58 -19.66
CA LYS A 208 25.25 2.02 -20.78
C LYS A 208 25.93 3.14 -21.59
N GLN A 209 25.26 4.28 -21.78
CA GLN A 209 25.81 5.44 -22.48
C GLN A 209 26.89 6.15 -21.65
N GLU A 210 26.70 6.27 -20.34
CA GLU A 210 27.66 6.84 -19.39
C GLU A 210 28.96 6.02 -19.37
N LYS A 211 28.85 4.69 -19.26
CA LYS A 211 30.01 3.78 -19.35
C LYS A 211 30.75 3.91 -20.69
N ARG A 212 30.01 4.05 -21.80
CA ARG A 212 30.60 4.21 -23.14
C ARG A 212 31.32 5.55 -23.30
N LYS A 213 30.77 6.63 -22.71
CA LYS A 213 31.42 7.95 -22.67
C LYS A 213 32.69 7.92 -21.82
N GLU A 214 32.64 7.30 -20.64
CA GLU A 214 33.82 7.15 -19.78
C GLU A 214 34.94 6.33 -20.44
N GLU A 215 34.60 5.24 -21.14
CA GLU A 215 35.57 4.43 -21.89
C GLU A 215 36.21 5.22 -23.04
N LEU A 216 35.41 5.98 -23.79
CA LEU A 216 35.91 6.81 -24.89
C LEU A 216 36.83 7.93 -24.37
N GLN A 217 36.48 8.52 -23.23
CA GLN A 217 37.25 9.59 -22.60
C GLN A 217 38.58 9.07 -22.05
N ARG A 218 38.60 7.88 -21.44
CA ARG A 218 39.85 7.20 -21.04
C ARG A 218 40.73 6.84 -22.24
N SER A 219 40.13 6.41 -23.36
CA SER A 219 40.89 6.14 -24.59
C SER A 219 41.58 7.39 -25.10
N CYS A 220 40.85 8.51 -25.17
CA CYS A 220 41.37 9.79 -25.64
C CYS A 220 42.51 10.32 -24.74
N GLU A 221 42.37 10.22 -23.42
CA GLU A 221 43.44 10.61 -22.48
C GLU A 221 44.70 9.75 -22.63
N ASN A 222 44.54 8.44 -22.85
CA ASN A 222 45.67 7.54 -23.05
C ASN A 222 46.41 7.84 -24.36
N ASP A 223 45.70 8.18 -25.42
CA ASP A 223 46.30 8.58 -26.68
C ASP A 223 47.07 9.91 -26.58
N ILE A 224 46.54 10.88 -25.83
CA ILE A 224 47.25 12.14 -25.53
C ILE A 224 48.53 11.87 -24.73
N LYS A 225 48.50 10.99 -23.73
CA LYS A 225 49.69 10.62 -22.94
C LYS A 225 50.75 9.91 -23.79
N ARG A 226 50.34 9.06 -24.73
CA ARG A 226 51.27 8.38 -25.65
C ARG A 226 51.96 9.36 -26.59
N ARG A 227 51.22 10.32 -27.16
CA ARG A 227 51.79 11.35 -28.03
C ARG A 227 52.83 12.21 -27.31
N ARG A 228 52.51 12.68 -26.10
CA ARG A 228 53.46 13.47 -25.28
C ARG A 228 54.74 12.73 -24.93
N LYS A 229 54.68 11.41 -24.75
CA LYS A 229 55.86 10.58 -24.46
C LYS A 229 56.76 10.43 -25.68
N ASN A 230 56.16 10.26 -26.86
CA ASN A 230 56.94 10.15 -28.10
C ASN A 230 57.61 11.48 -28.49
N ASP A 231 57.01 12.62 -28.14
CA ASP A 231 57.61 13.96 -28.39
C ASP A 231 58.74 14.31 -27.41
N THR A 232 58.98 13.53 -26.36
CA THR A 232 60.05 13.77 -25.37
C THR A 232 61.28 12.88 -25.54
N ASP A 233 61.25 11.92 -26.47
CA ASP A 233 62.30 10.92 -26.68
C ASP A 233 63.24 11.23 -27.88
N ASP A 234 63.18 12.44 -28.46
CA ASP A 234 64.17 12.86 -29.47
C ASP A 234 65.50 13.25 -28.79
N PRO A 235 66.61 12.51 -29.02
CA PRO A 235 67.91 12.89 -28.48
C PRO A 235 68.43 14.10 -29.24
N ILE A 236 68.78 15.15 -28.50
CA ILE A 236 69.52 16.31 -29.01
C ILE A 236 70.84 15.78 -29.59
N LEU A 237 70.99 15.90 -30.91
CA LEU A 237 72.23 15.65 -31.64
C LEU A 237 73.24 16.76 -31.28
N GLU A 238 74.25 16.41 -30.48
CA GLU A 238 75.56 17.07 -30.45
C GLU A 238 76.61 16.17 -31.13
#